data_AF-A0A9D5A6H6-F1
#
_entry.id   AF-A0A9D5A6H6-F1
#
_cell.length_a   1.000
_cell.length_b   1.000
_cell.length_c   1.000
_cell.angle_alpha   90.00
_cell.angle_beta   90.00
_cell.angle_gamma   90.00
#
_symmetry.space_group_name_H-M   'P 1'
#
loop_
_entity.id
_entity.type
_entity.pdbx_description
1 polymer ?
#
loop_
_entity_poly.entity_id
_entity_poly.type
_entity_poly.pdbx_seq_one_letter_code
_entity_poly.pdbx_strand_id
1 'polypeptide(L)'
;EFNFGEGEGRVNVVDCERDEDIELVLPPVFDKCSKVLDAGDQIVARDLYWEALSCEEGMEKIEELLVKSIEKNPFVGEPHVVLSQVYLTKGRFEEGERESERGLTLLLEWGCHWDKRVSWEGWISWTRVLLMKAKEKSWPNNSWGILNLGLVK
;
A
#
# COMPACT_ATOMS: atom_id res chain seq x y z
N GLU A 1 -45.70 -29.71 39.03
CA GLU A 1 -46.11 -29.70 37.62
C GLU A 1 -45.92 -28.30 37.09
N PHE A 2 -45.01 -28.12 36.13
CA PHE A 2 -44.66 -26.80 35.58
C PHE A 2 -45.19 -26.77 34.14
N ASN A 3 -46.15 -25.88 33.89
CA ASN A 3 -46.79 -25.71 32.57
C ASN A 3 -45.82 -25.05 31.60
N PHE A 4 -45.62 -25.67 30.43
CA PHE A 4 -44.99 -25.05 29.28
C PHE A 4 -46.01 -24.11 28.61
N GLY A 5 -45.73 -22.80 28.64
CA GLY A 5 -46.41 -21.83 27.78
C GLY A 5 -45.81 -21.88 26.38
N GLU A 6 -46.65 -22.03 25.37
CA GLU A 6 -46.30 -22.03 23.96
C GLU A 6 -45.69 -20.67 23.57
N GLY A 7 -44.43 -20.69 23.09
CA GLY A 7 -43.77 -19.51 22.55
C GLY A 7 -44.28 -19.24 21.14
N GLU A 8 -44.99 -18.14 20.96
CA GLU A 8 -45.36 -17.60 19.64
C GLU A 8 -44.11 -17.42 18.78
N GLY A 9 -44.08 -18.10 17.63
CA GLY A 9 -43.02 -17.98 16.64
C GLY A 9 -42.95 -16.55 16.11
N ARG A 10 -41.89 -15.82 16.48
CA ARG A 10 -41.51 -14.61 15.77
C ARG A 10 -41.20 -14.99 14.33
N VAL A 11 -42.10 -14.61 13.42
CA VAL A 11 -41.80 -14.55 12.00
C VAL A 11 -40.68 -13.52 11.86
N ASN A 12 -39.46 -13.99 11.59
CA ASN A 12 -38.39 -13.12 11.11
C ASN A 12 -38.83 -12.62 9.73
N VAL A 13 -39.52 -11.48 9.70
CA VAL A 13 -39.74 -10.73 8.47
C VAL A 13 -38.36 -10.28 8.04
N VAL A 14 -37.81 -11.02 7.08
CA VAL A 14 -36.57 -10.65 6.44
C VAL A 14 -36.90 -9.41 5.64
N ASP A 15 -36.43 -8.26 6.11
CA ASP A 15 -36.56 -6.98 5.41
C ASP A 15 -36.01 -7.17 4.00
N CYS A 16 -36.87 -7.07 2.99
CA CYS A 16 -36.56 -7.37 1.60
C CYS A 16 -36.17 -6.12 0.81
N GLU A 17 -36.08 -4.95 1.44
CA GLU A 17 -35.43 -3.75 0.88
C GLU A 17 -33.89 -3.84 0.95
N ARG A 18 -33.34 -5.06 0.95
CA ARG A 18 -31.91 -5.35 1.14
C ARG A 18 -31.16 -5.19 -0.18
N ASP A 19 -30.63 -4.00 -0.45
CA ASP A 19 -29.48 -3.79 -1.35
C ASP A 19 -29.52 -4.50 -2.73
N GLU A 20 -30.69 -4.92 -3.22
CA GLU A 20 -30.84 -5.73 -4.43
C GLU A 20 -30.42 -4.94 -5.69
N ASP A 21 -30.44 -3.60 -5.59
CA ASP A 21 -29.99 -2.67 -6.63
C ASP A 21 -28.49 -2.33 -6.55
N ILE A 22 -27.74 -2.84 -5.55
CA ILE A 22 -26.30 -2.56 -5.44
C ILE A 22 -25.54 -3.38 -6.49
N GLU A 23 -24.92 -2.68 -7.44
CA GLU A 23 -24.00 -3.30 -8.38
C GLU A 23 -22.76 -3.81 -7.64
N LEU A 24 -22.60 -5.14 -7.59
CA LEU A 24 -21.43 -5.78 -7.01
C LEU A 24 -20.23 -5.70 -7.95
N VAL A 25 -19.38 -4.69 -7.74
CA VAL A 25 -18.10 -4.56 -8.44
C VAL A 25 -17.03 -5.37 -7.72
N LEU A 26 -16.23 -6.13 -8.46
CA LEU A 26 -15.08 -6.84 -7.89
C LEU A 26 -14.05 -5.82 -7.36
N PRO A 27 -13.65 -5.93 -6.08
CA PRO A 27 -12.60 -5.08 -5.53
C PRO A 27 -11.30 -5.24 -6.34
N PRO A 28 -10.53 -4.16 -6.56
CA PRO A 28 -9.31 -4.24 -7.36
C PRO A 28 -8.17 -5.00 -6.67
N VAL A 29 -8.29 -5.26 -5.36
CA VAL A 29 -7.29 -5.91 -4.52
C VAL A 29 -6.91 -7.31 -5.04
N PHE A 30 -5.65 -7.71 -4.81
CA PHE A 30 -5.13 -9.03 -5.22
C PHE A 30 -5.44 -9.40 -6.68
N ASP A 31 -5.28 -8.43 -7.58
CA ASP A 31 -5.58 -8.56 -9.01
C ASP A 31 -7.03 -9.03 -9.23
N LYS A 32 -7.98 -8.20 -8.78
CA LYS A 32 -9.43 -8.48 -8.84
C LYS A 32 -9.82 -9.80 -8.17
N CYS A 33 -9.24 -10.06 -7.00
CA CYS A 33 -9.41 -11.27 -6.22
C CYS A 33 -9.01 -12.56 -6.98
N SER A 34 -8.15 -12.47 -8.00
CA SER A 34 -7.70 -13.64 -8.78
C SER A 34 -6.41 -14.28 -8.27
N LYS A 35 -5.72 -13.60 -7.34
CA LYS A 35 -4.46 -14.07 -6.76
C LYS A 35 -4.65 -14.45 -5.30
N VAL A 36 -4.07 -15.59 -4.94
CA VAL A 36 -3.91 -16.01 -3.55
C VAL A 36 -2.46 -15.76 -3.18
N LEU A 37 -2.25 -15.04 -2.08
CA LEU A 37 -0.93 -14.72 -1.58
C LEU A 37 -0.55 -15.68 -0.44
N ASP A 38 0.54 -16.40 -0.62
CA ASP A 38 1.02 -17.36 0.38
C ASP A 38 1.45 -16.66 1.69
N ALA A 39 1.17 -17.29 2.82
CA ALA A 39 1.51 -16.73 4.13
C ALA A 39 3.03 -16.66 4.34
N GLY A 40 3.79 -17.61 3.80
CA GLY A 40 5.25 -17.61 3.81
C GLY A 40 5.81 -16.46 2.98
N ASP A 41 5.28 -16.24 1.78
CA ASP A 41 5.69 -15.12 0.94
C ASP A 41 5.39 -13.75 1.60
N GLN A 42 4.27 -13.62 2.33
CA GLN A 42 3.98 -12.41 3.12
C GLN A 42 5.02 -12.16 4.22
N ILE A 43 5.43 -13.20 4.94
CA ILE A 43 6.44 -13.11 5.99
C ILE A 43 7.79 -12.68 5.38
N VAL A 44 8.20 -13.34 4.29
CA VAL A 44 9.46 -13.01 3.61
C VAL A 44 9.45 -11.59 3.05
N ALA A 45 8.35 -11.16 2.42
CA ALA A 45 8.21 -9.80 1.93
C ALA A 45 8.37 -8.76 3.05
N ARG A 46 7.75 -9.01 4.22
CA ARG A 46 7.85 -8.15 5.40
C ARG A 46 9.28 -8.05 5.90
N ASP A 47 9.94 -9.19 6.02
CA ASP A 47 11.29 -9.25 6.59
C ASP A 47 12.29 -8.55 5.67
N LEU A 48 12.18 -8.76 4.35
CA LEU A 48 12.98 -8.06 3.35
C LEU A 48 12.76 -6.54 3.36
N TYR A 49 11.49 -6.10 3.47
CA TYR A 49 11.17 -4.68 3.58
C TYR A 49 11.75 -4.07 4.86
N TRP A 50 11.64 -4.78 5.99
CA TRP A 50 12.19 -4.33 7.26
C TRP A 50 13.72 -4.25 7.24
N GLU A 51 14.36 -5.25 6.63
CA GLU A 51 15.81 -5.27 6.41
C GLU A 51 16.23 -4.07 5.54
N ALA A 52 15.53 -3.79 4.45
CA ALA A 52 15.83 -2.65 3.58
C ALA A 52 15.80 -1.31 4.33
N LEU A 53 14.85 -1.14 5.25
CA LEU A 53 14.70 0.09 6.03
C LEU A 53 15.65 0.21 7.22
N SER A 54 16.21 -0.91 7.66
CA SER A 54 17.23 -0.96 8.72
C SER A 54 18.65 -1.08 8.15
N CYS A 55 18.78 -1.14 6.83
CA CYS A 55 20.04 -1.35 6.14
C CYS A 55 20.91 -0.10 6.24
N GLU A 56 22.10 -0.26 6.80
CA GLU A 56 23.14 0.78 6.84
C GLU A 56 24.11 0.67 5.65
N GLU A 57 23.92 -0.33 4.77
CA GLU A 57 24.70 -0.49 3.54
C GLU A 57 24.28 0.54 2.46
N GLY A 58 24.91 0.47 1.29
CA GLY A 58 24.64 1.37 0.16
C GLY A 58 23.25 1.21 -0.47
N MET A 59 22.87 2.21 -1.28
CA MET A 59 21.58 2.23 -1.99
C MET A 59 21.34 1.00 -2.88
N GLU A 60 22.40 0.39 -3.40
CA GLU A 60 22.31 -0.84 -4.20
C GLU A 60 21.70 -1.99 -3.42
N LYS A 61 22.09 -2.15 -2.14
CA LYS A 61 21.56 -3.22 -1.30
C LYS A 61 20.10 -2.98 -0.94
N ILE A 62 19.77 -1.73 -0.62
CA ILE A 62 18.39 -1.31 -0.31
C ILE A 62 17.49 -1.57 -1.52
N GLU A 63 17.94 -1.21 -2.73
CA GLU A 63 17.23 -1.49 -3.98
C GLU A 63 16.97 -3.00 -4.15
N GLU A 64 18.00 -3.83 -3.99
CA GLU A 64 17.88 -5.30 -4.13
C GLU A 64 16.84 -5.88 -3.15
N LEU A 65 16.88 -5.46 -1.88
CA LEU A 65 15.97 -5.95 -0.85
C LEU A 65 14.51 -5.54 -1.13
N LEU A 66 14.30 -4.31 -1.57
CA LEU A 66 12.96 -3.81 -1.92
C LEU A 66 12.39 -4.53 -3.15
N VAL A 67 13.20 -4.75 -4.19
CA VAL A 67 12.78 -5.51 -5.38
C VAL A 67 12.34 -6.92 -4.97
N LYS A 68 13.14 -7.62 -4.17
CA LYS A 68 12.77 -8.96 -3.67
C LYS A 68 11.53 -8.94 -2.78
N SER A 69 11.34 -7.90 -1.96
CA SER A 69 10.14 -7.72 -1.15
C SER A 69 8.88 -7.62 -2.02
N ILE A 70 8.96 -6.81 -3.09
CA ILE A 70 7.87 -6.61 -4.07
C ILE A 70 7.58 -7.89 -4.86
N GLU A 71 8.62 -8.63 -5.28
CA GLU A 71 8.45 -9.93 -5.95
C GLU A 71 7.66 -10.91 -5.08
N LYS A 72 7.86 -10.86 -3.76
CA LYS A 72 7.16 -11.70 -2.79
C LYS A 72 5.76 -11.21 -2.46
N ASN A 73 5.55 -9.90 -2.40
CA ASN A 73 4.22 -9.33 -2.20
C ASN A 73 4.04 -8.04 -3.02
N PRO A 74 3.52 -8.14 -4.26
CA PRO A 74 3.36 -6.99 -5.17
C PRO A 74 2.08 -6.18 -4.90
N PHE A 75 1.39 -6.46 -3.79
CA PHE A 75 0.10 -5.86 -3.44
C PHE A 75 0.20 -4.88 -2.27
N VAL A 76 1.40 -4.64 -1.74
CA VAL A 76 1.65 -3.68 -0.67
C VAL A 76 2.30 -2.44 -1.26
N GLY A 77 1.75 -1.25 -0.97
CA GLY A 77 2.20 -0.01 -1.60
C GLY A 77 3.56 0.48 -1.10
N GLU A 78 3.86 0.35 0.19
CA GLU A 78 5.01 0.98 0.84
C GLU A 78 6.37 0.56 0.27
N PRO A 79 6.66 -0.72 -0.02
CA PRO A 79 7.89 -1.11 -0.70
C PRO A 79 8.07 -0.40 -2.05
N HIS A 80 7.01 -0.24 -2.84
CA HIS A 80 7.06 0.51 -4.10
C HIS A 80 7.36 2.01 -3.86
N VAL A 81 6.76 2.62 -2.84
CA VAL A 81 7.01 4.03 -2.47
C VAL A 81 8.48 4.24 -2.10
N VAL A 82 9.04 3.36 -1.26
CA VAL A 82 10.45 3.45 -0.85
C VAL A 82 11.38 3.19 -2.04
N LEU A 83 11.07 2.20 -2.89
CA LEU A 83 11.85 1.91 -4.09
C LEU A 83 11.84 3.09 -5.07
N SER A 84 10.70 3.78 -5.22
CA SER A 84 10.61 5.01 -6.00
C SER A 84 11.59 6.08 -5.51
N GLN A 85 11.65 6.31 -4.20
CA GLN A 85 12.61 7.26 -3.62
C GLN A 85 14.07 6.86 -3.88
N VAL A 86 14.40 5.57 -3.81
CA VAL A 86 15.73 5.06 -4.18
C VAL A 86 16.03 5.39 -5.64
N TYR A 87 15.12 5.12 -6.56
CA TYR A 87 15.30 5.44 -7.98
C TYR A 87 15.46 6.94 -8.24
N LEU A 88 14.66 7.80 -7.60
CA LEU A 88 14.81 9.26 -7.73
C LEU A 88 16.16 9.73 -7.23
N THR A 89 16.64 9.17 -6.11
CA THR A 89 17.96 9.50 -5.56
C THR A 89 19.10 9.06 -6.48
N LYS A 90 18.91 7.99 -7.26
CA LYS A 90 19.84 7.52 -8.29
C LYS A 90 19.66 8.23 -9.65
N GLY A 91 18.73 9.17 -9.78
CA GLY A 91 18.40 9.87 -11.04
C GLY A 91 17.65 9.00 -12.06
N ARG A 92 17.11 7.86 -11.66
CA ARG A 92 16.34 6.91 -12.48
C ARG A 92 14.85 7.29 -12.47
N PHE A 93 14.53 8.46 -13.01
CA PHE A 93 13.21 9.08 -12.86
C PHE A 93 12.06 8.25 -13.45
N GLU A 94 12.25 7.65 -14.62
CA GLU A 94 11.22 6.85 -15.28
C GLU A 94 10.84 5.61 -14.46
N GLU A 95 11.78 5.07 -13.70
CA GLU A 95 11.57 3.89 -12.86
C GLU A 95 10.89 4.31 -11.56
N GLY A 96 11.35 5.42 -10.96
CA GLY A 96 10.71 5.98 -9.79
C GLY A 96 9.27 6.45 -10.06
N GLU A 97 8.96 6.95 -11.25
CA GLU A 97 7.59 7.27 -11.66
C GLU A 97 6.71 6.01 -11.64
N ARG A 98 7.13 4.92 -12.30
CA ARG A 98 6.37 3.66 -12.31
C ARG A 98 6.11 3.13 -10.90
N GLU A 99 7.14 3.10 -10.06
CA GLU A 99 7.00 2.60 -8.69
C GLU A 99 6.13 3.51 -7.82
N SER A 100 6.23 4.84 -7.96
CA SER A 100 5.36 5.76 -7.21
C SER A 100 3.90 5.69 -7.66
N GLU A 101 3.62 5.55 -8.96
CA GLU A 101 2.26 5.35 -9.46
C GLU A 101 1.68 4.02 -8.94
N ARG A 102 2.47 2.94 -8.96
CA ARG A 102 2.04 1.64 -8.44
C ARG A 102 1.78 1.70 -6.94
N GLY A 103 2.72 2.26 -6.17
CA GLY A 103 2.58 2.43 -4.72
C GLY A 103 1.37 3.27 -4.33
N LEU A 104 1.15 4.39 -5.03
CA LEU A 104 -0.02 5.25 -4.79
C LEU A 104 -1.33 4.52 -5.09
N THR A 105 -1.37 3.78 -6.20
CA THR A 105 -2.55 2.98 -6.57
C THR A 105 -2.89 1.98 -5.48
N LEU A 106 -1.91 1.20 -5.02
CA LEU A 106 -2.12 0.20 -3.96
C LEU A 106 -2.56 0.85 -2.64
N LEU A 107 -1.94 1.94 -2.21
CA LEU A 107 -2.33 2.65 -0.99
C LEU A 107 -3.78 3.14 -1.03
N LEU A 108 -4.27 3.55 -2.21
CA LEU A 108 -5.66 3.97 -2.42
C LEU A 108 -6.63 2.79 -2.51
N GLU A 109 -6.24 1.69 -3.16
CA GLU A 109 -7.06 0.48 -3.27
C GLU A 109 -7.30 -0.17 -1.90
N TRP A 110 -6.29 -0.20 -1.04
CA TRP A 110 -6.40 -0.77 0.30
C TRP A 110 -7.05 0.18 1.31
N GLY A 111 -6.82 1.49 1.17
CA GLY A 111 -7.29 2.49 2.15
C GLY A 111 -6.64 2.35 3.53
N CYS A 112 -5.59 1.53 3.67
CA CYS A 112 -4.83 1.37 4.90
C CYS A 112 -3.35 1.10 4.59
N HIS A 113 -2.48 1.46 5.52
CA HIS A 113 -1.04 1.25 5.41
C HIS A 113 -0.61 -0.04 6.13
N TRP A 114 0.32 -0.79 5.53
CA TRP A 114 0.99 -1.94 6.11
C TRP A 114 2.01 -1.52 7.17
N ASP A 115 2.83 -0.51 6.88
CA ASP A 115 3.83 0.00 7.82
C ASP A 115 3.21 1.02 8.77
N LYS A 116 3.04 0.61 10.04
CA LYS A 116 2.37 1.41 11.08
C LYS A 116 3.18 2.56 11.68
N ARG A 117 4.46 2.74 11.30
CA ARG A 117 5.31 3.84 11.82
C ARG A 117 4.96 5.20 11.24
N VAL A 118 4.36 5.22 10.05
CA VAL A 118 3.94 6.43 9.33
C VAL A 118 2.43 6.33 9.12
N SER A 119 1.71 7.43 9.25
CA SER A 119 0.25 7.44 9.00
C SER A 119 -0.05 7.20 7.52
N TRP A 120 -1.27 6.75 7.21
CA TRP A 120 -1.70 6.58 5.83
C TRP A 120 -1.61 7.89 5.03
N GLU A 121 -2.01 9.01 5.62
CA GLU A 121 -1.92 10.33 5.00
C GLU A 121 -0.46 10.74 4.73
N GLY A 122 0.45 10.33 5.62
CA GLY A 122 1.89 10.53 5.44
C GLY A 122 2.41 9.78 4.22
N TRP A 123 2.05 8.50 4.09
CA TRP A 123 2.39 7.68 2.92
C TRP A 123 1.80 8.26 1.63
N ILE A 124 0.52 8.63 1.63
CA ILE A 124 -0.15 9.24 0.46
C ILE A 124 0.53 10.54 0.05
N SER A 125 0.80 11.43 1.00
CA SER A 125 1.42 12.73 0.73
C SER A 125 2.83 12.57 0.18
N TRP A 126 3.64 11.71 0.80
CA TRP A 126 5.00 11.45 0.35
C TRP A 126 5.04 10.83 -1.05
N THR A 127 4.18 9.84 -1.32
CA THR A 127 4.11 9.20 -2.63
C THR A 127 3.74 10.18 -3.74
N ARG A 128 2.82 11.12 -3.46
CA ARG A 128 2.46 12.18 -4.41
C ARG A 128 3.62 13.13 -4.70
N VAL A 129 4.42 13.46 -3.68
CA VAL A 129 5.65 14.25 -3.87
C VAL A 129 6.65 13.51 -4.74
N LEU A 130 6.89 12.22 -4.48
CA LEU A 130 7.76 11.37 -5.30
C LEU A 130 7.29 11.34 -6.76
N LEU A 131 6.00 11.08 -6.98
CA LEU A 131 5.42 11.03 -8.32
C LEU A 131 5.55 12.37 -9.07
N MET A 132 5.26 13.48 -8.40
CA MET A 132 5.44 14.82 -8.95
C MET A 132 6.90 15.05 -9.35
N LYS A 133 7.84 14.70 -8.46
CA LYS A 133 9.28 14.89 -8.68
C LYS A 133 9.85 13.98 -9.77
N ALA A 134 9.35 12.76 -9.87
CA ALA A 134 9.68 11.83 -10.95
C ALA A 134 9.27 12.42 -12.32
N LYS A 135 8.04 12.93 -12.43
CA LYS A 135 7.50 13.57 -13.65
C LYS A 135 8.25 14.84 -14.03
N GLU A 136 8.64 15.63 -13.04
CA GLU A 136 9.48 16.82 -13.23
C GLU A 136 10.95 16.48 -13.55
N LYS A 137 11.35 15.22 -13.44
CA LYS A 137 12.75 14.75 -13.52
C LYS A 137 13.68 15.57 -12.64
N SER A 138 13.21 15.89 -11.43
CA SER A 138 13.96 16.71 -10.48
C SER A 138 13.93 16.08 -9.09
N TRP A 139 15.10 15.91 -8.49
CA TRP A 139 15.23 15.43 -7.12
C TRP A 139 16.32 16.21 -6.39
N PRO A 140 16.10 16.64 -5.12
CA PRO A 140 17.14 17.34 -4.38
C PRO A 140 18.33 16.44 -4.04
N ASN A 141 19.54 16.98 -4.18
CA ASN A 141 20.78 16.25 -3.89
C ASN A 141 21.31 16.47 -2.46
N ASN A 142 20.51 17.07 -1.57
CA ASN A 142 20.87 17.32 -0.19
C ASN A 142 19.65 17.23 0.73
N SER A 143 19.90 16.96 2.02
CA SER A 143 18.85 16.75 3.02
C SER A 143 17.96 17.97 3.21
N TRP A 144 18.53 19.18 3.10
CA TRP A 144 17.76 20.42 3.21
C TRP A 144 16.71 20.55 2.10
N GLY A 145 17.10 20.23 0.86
CA GLY A 145 16.19 20.23 -0.27
C GLY A 145 15.07 19.21 -0.12
N ILE A 146 15.37 18.02 0.43
CA ILE A 146 14.35 16.99 0.73
C ILE A 146 13.35 17.49 1.78
N LEU A 147 13.82 18.09 2.89
CA LEU A 147 12.96 18.64 3.94
C LEU A 147 12.01 19.71 3.42
N ASN A 148 12.43 20.48 2.42
CA ASN A 148 11.61 21.55 1.84
C ASN A 148 10.58 21.06 0.81
N LEU A 149 10.57 19.77 0.43
CA LEU A 149 9.61 19.24 -0.53
C LEU A 149 8.16 19.32 -0.04
N GLY A 150 7.94 19.32 1.27
CA GLY A 150 6.62 19.42 1.89
C GLY A 150 6.16 20.86 2.18
N LEU A 151 6.98 21.87 1.90
CA LEU A 151 6.62 23.26 2.17
C LEU A 151 5.73 23.81 1.06
N VAL A 152 4.50 24.19 1.42
CA VAL A 152 3.61 24.99 0.57
C VAL A 152 3.99 26.46 0.75
N LYS A 153 4.09 27.22 -0.35
CA LYS A 153 4.34 28.66 -0.33
C LYS A 153 3.17 29.45 0.23
#